data_AF-A0A081C5P3-F1
#
_entry.id   AF-A0A081C5P3-F1
#
_cell.length_a   1.000
_cell.length_b   1.000
_cell.length_c   1.000
_cell.angle_alpha   90.00
_cell.angle_beta   90.00
_cell.angle_gamma   90.00
#
_symmetry.space_group_name_H-M   'P 1'
#
loop_
_entity.id
_entity.type
_entity.pdbx_description
1 polymer ?
#
loop_
_entity_poly.entity_id
_entity_poly.type
_entity_poly.pdbx_seq_one_letter_code
_entity_poly.pdbx_strand_id
1 'polypeptide(L)'
;MDHTIAFYQACIKQLLSEYEALQTEDSRVELVFDDERERYVVMRVGWFHHKRIHHCLVHIDLCDHTIIIQANNTEDQLDDDLVDLGIPRENICLGLLPPDVQEYVVQQRRERQQSLQSIFHNQPGEQRQATLQYA
;
A
#
# COMPACT_ATOMS: atom_id res chain seq x y z
N MET A 1 11.25 12.12 14.40
CA MET A 1 11.48 11.68 13.01
C MET A 1 11.54 10.16 12.98
N ASP A 2 12.35 9.52 13.82
CA ASP A 2 12.48 8.05 13.90
C ASP A 2 11.17 7.28 14.18
N HIS A 3 10.26 7.86 14.97
CA HIS A 3 8.98 7.21 15.28
C HIS A 3 8.04 7.04 14.08
N THR A 4 8.11 7.93 13.08
CA THR A 4 7.24 7.85 11.89
C THR A 4 7.71 6.74 10.96
N ILE A 5 9.01 6.65 10.72
CA ILE A 5 9.61 5.56 9.95
C ILE A 5 9.30 4.23 10.63
N ALA A 6 9.58 4.09 11.94
CA ALA A 6 9.28 2.86 12.67
C ALA A 6 7.79 2.47 12.61
N PHE A 7 6.88 3.44 12.66
CA PHE A 7 5.45 3.21 12.47
C PHE A 7 5.14 2.69 11.06
N TYR A 8 5.65 3.32 10.00
CA TYR A 8 5.43 2.86 8.63
C TYR A 8 6.01 1.47 8.37
N GLN A 9 7.22 1.20 8.87
CA GLN A 9 7.81 -0.13 8.81
C GLN A 9 6.92 -1.17 9.52
N ALA A 10 6.33 -0.84 10.66
CA ALA A 10 5.40 -1.73 11.36
C ALA A 10 4.12 -1.97 10.55
N CYS A 11 3.51 -0.92 9.98
CA CYS A 11 2.33 -1.05 9.12
C CYS A 11 2.62 -1.91 7.88
N ILE A 12 3.74 -1.67 7.19
CA ILE A 12 4.16 -2.46 6.01
C ILE A 12 4.34 -3.92 6.42
N LYS A 13 5.10 -4.19 7.50
CA LYS A 13 5.34 -5.58 7.94
C LYS A 13 4.06 -6.26 8.39
N GLN A 14 3.14 -5.55 9.05
CA GLN A 14 1.82 -6.07 9.40
C GLN A 14 1.05 -6.48 8.14
N LEU A 15 0.86 -5.55 7.20
CA LEU A 15 0.15 -5.79 5.94
C LEU A 15 0.75 -6.96 5.16
N LEU A 16 2.07 -6.96 4.98
CA LEU A 16 2.74 -7.99 4.18
C LEU A 16 2.73 -9.38 4.84
N SER A 17 2.65 -9.45 6.17
CA SER A 17 2.59 -10.74 6.88
C SER A 17 1.26 -11.46 6.65
N GLU A 18 0.19 -10.75 6.30
CA GLU A 18 -1.11 -11.37 5.99
C GLU A 18 -1.03 -12.33 4.79
N TYR A 19 -0.11 -12.08 3.86
CA TYR A 19 0.12 -12.93 2.70
C TYR A 19 0.69 -14.31 3.04
N GLU A 20 1.24 -14.53 4.25
CA GLU A 20 1.67 -15.87 4.66
C GLU A 20 0.53 -16.89 4.64
N ALA A 21 -0.72 -16.44 4.76
CA ALA A 21 -1.90 -17.29 4.64
C ALA A 21 -2.07 -17.91 3.24
N LEU A 22 -1.41 -17.37 2.21
CA LEU A 22 -1.51 -17.87 0.83
C LEU A 22 -0.58 -19.05 0.51
N GLN A 23 0.08 -19.63 1.50
CA GLN A 23 0.87 -20.86 1.35
C GLN A 23 0.00 -22.03 0.89
N THR A 24 0.59 -22.94 0.11
CA THR A 24 -0.05 -24.14 -0.42
C THR A 24 0.86 -25.35 -0.26
N GLU A 25 0.39 -26.55 -0.60
CA GLU A 25 1.24 -27.75 -0.63
C GLU A 25 2.41 -27.60 -1.62
N ASP A 26 2.17 -26.98 -2.77
CA ASP A 26 3.13 -26.81 -3.86
C ASP A 26 4.05 -25.58 -3.72
N SER A 27 3.71 -24.64 -2.83
CA SER A 27 4.44 -23.38 -2.71
C SER A 27 4.35 -22.76 -1.32
N ARG A 28 5.42 -22.12 -0.90
CA ARG A 28 5.45 -21.29 0.29
C ARG A 28 5.50 -19.81 -0.06
N VAL A 29 5.14 -18.99 0.91
CA VAL A 29 5.31 -17.55 0.90
C VAL A 29 6.56 -17.24 1.72
N GLU A 30 7.43 -16.42 1.18
CA GLU A 30 8.65 -15.96 1.84
C GLU A 30 8.53 -14.45 2.00
N LEU A 31 8.57 -13.99 3.25
CA LEU A 31 8.68 -12.58 3.60
C LEU A 31 10.16 -12.21 3.64
N VAL A 32 10.55 -11.21 2.86
CA VAL A 32 11.91 -10.66 2.84
C VAL A 32 11.83 -9.24 3.33
N PHE A 33 12.19 -9.04 4.60
CA PHE A 33 12.21 -7.73 5.24
C PHE A 33 13.66 -7.31 5.47
N ASP A 34 14.08 -6.27 4.77
CA ASP A 34 15.37 -5.60 4.94
C ASP A 34 15.12 -4.25 5.62
N ASP A 35 15.10 -4.25 6.95
CA ASP A 35 14.89 -3.04 7.76
C ASP A 35 16.07 -2.05 7.61
N GLU A 36 17.30 -2.52 7.32
CA GLU A 36 18.47 -1.66 7.16
C GLU A 36 18.40 -0.82 5.88
N ARG A 37 17.83 -1.38 4.81
CA ARG A 37 17.71 -0.72 3.52
C ARG A 37 16.28 -0.39 3.12
N GLU A 38 15.34 -0.65 4.03
CA GLU A 38 13.93 -0.31 3.96
C GLU A 38 13.19 -0.93 2.75
N ARG A 39 13.47 -2.21 2.49
CA ARG A 39 12.87 -2.97 1.39
C ARG A 39 12.10 -4.17 1.91
N TYR A 40 10.88 -4.33 1.43
CA TYR A 40 9.95 -5.35 1.93
C TYR A 40 9.31 -6.07 0.75
N VAL A 41 9.52 -7.38 0.66
CA VAL A 41 9.06 -8.20 -0.47
C VAL A 41 8.32 -9.42 0.03
N VAL A 42 7.22 -9.75 -0.65
CA VAL A 42 6.51 -11.01 -0.50
C VAL A 42 6.76 -11.85 -1.75
N MET A 43 7.43 -12.99 -1.57
CA MET A 43 7.73 -13.93 -2.65
C MET A 43 6.89 -15.20 -2.51
N ARG A 44 6.39 -15.73 -3.62
CA ARG A 44 5.89 -17.10 -3.71
C ARG A 44 6.94 -17.99 -4.34
N VAL A 45 7.34 -19.04 -3.63
CA VAL A 45 8.44 -19.93 -3.98
C VAL A 45 7.97 -21.38 -3.88
N GLY A 46 8.12 -22.15 -4.95
CA GLY A 46 7.65 -23.54 -4.97
C GLY A 46 7.82 -24.24 -6.32
N TRP A 47 7.16 -25.37 -6.47
CA TRP A 47 7.10 -26.13 -7.71
C TRP A 47 5.70 -26.68 -7.90
N PHE A 48 5.12 -26.46 -9.07
CA PHE A 48 3.90 -27.15 -9.47
C PHE A 48 4.25 -28.14 -10.58
N HIS A 49 4.27 -29.43 -10.25
CA HIS A 49 4.87 -30.47 -11.09
C HIS A 49 6.32 -30.10 -11.50
N HIS A 50 6.57 -29.93 -12.81
CA HIS A 50 7.87 -29.56 -13.37
C HIS A 50 8.01 -28.06 -13.62
N LYS A 51 7.05 -27.24 -13.17
CA LYS A 51 7.08 -25.78 -13.34
C LYS A 51 7.56 -25.10 -12.07
N ARG A 52 8.58 -24.27 -12.20
CA ARG A 52 9.08 -23.44 -11.10
C ARG A 52 8.06 -22.35 -10.76
N ILE A 53 7.72 -22.25 -9.47
CA ILE A 53 7.04 -21.08 -8.91
C ILE A 53 8.10 -20.20 -8.26
N HIS A 54 8.28 -19.00 -8.80
CA HIS A 54 9.19 -17.97 -8.27
C HIS A 54 8.65 -16.60 -8.68
N HIS A 55 7.75 -16.06 -7.86
CA HIS A 55 6.95 -14.89 -8.21
C HIS A 55 6.96 -13.87 -7.08
N CYS A 56 7.18 -12.60 -7.40
CA CYS A 56 6.99 -11.50 -6.47
C CYS A 56 5.50 -11.18 -6.40
N LEU A 57 4.87 -11.32 -5.24
CA LEU A 57 3.47 -10.95 -5.03
C LEU A 57 3.37 -9.44 -4.79
N VAL A 58 4.14 -8.94 -3.84
CA VAL A 58 4.15 -7.52 -3.44
C VAL A 58 5.58 -7.09 -3.17
N HIS A 59 5.93 -5.86 -3.59
CA HIS A 59 7.20 -5.22 -3.27
C HIS A 59 6.95 -3.77 -2.87
N ILE A 60 7.39 -3.42 -1.66
CA ILE A 60 7.27 -2.09 -1.09
C ILE A 60 8.65 -1.62 -0.65
N ASP A 61 9.01 -0.40 -1.05
CA ASP A 61 10.12 0.35 -0.47
C ASP A 61 9.57 1.41 0.49
N LEU A 62 10.30 1.69 1.56
CA LEU A 62 10.15 2.93 2.31
C LEU A 62 11.37 3.80 2.00
N CYS A 63 11.14 5.02 1.52
CA CYS A 63 12.18 5.97 1.19
C CYS A 63 11.88 7.27 1.91
N ASP A 64 12.71 7.63 2.90
CA ASP A 64 12.47 8.70 3.85
C ASP A 64 11.14 8.52 4.61
N HIS A 65 10.08 9.20 4.19
CA HIS A 65 8.73 9.13 4.78
C HIS A 65 7.69 8.78 3.72
N THR A 66 8.12 8.22 2.58
CA THR A 66 7.24 7.85 1.48
C THR A 66 7.32 6.35 1.25
N ILE A 67 6.16 5.71 1.31
CA ILE A 67 5.99 4.31 0.95
C ILE A 67 5.82 4.24 -0.57
N ILE A 68 6.62 3.42 -1.23
CA ILE A 68 6.59 3.24 -2.67
C ILE A 68 6.18 1.80 -2.96
N ILE A 69 4.99 1.61 -3.52
CA ILE A 69 4.51 0.30 -3.97
C ILE A 69 5.15 0.03 -5.34
N GLN A 70 6.21 -0.76 -5.35
CA GLN A 70 6.99 -1.09 -6.54
C GLN A 70 6.31 -2.16 -7.40
N ALA A 71 5.65 -3.13 -6.76
CA ALA A 71 4.88 -4.16 -7.43
C ALA A 71 3.67 -4.56 -6.59
N ASN A 72 2.55 -4.76 -7.27
CA ASN A 72 1.36 -5.39 -6.73
C ASN A 72 0.82 -6.36 -7.79
N ASN A 73 1.10 -7.65 -7.63
CA ASN A 73 0.65 -8.72 -8.50
C ASN A 73 -0.50 -9.50 -7.85
N THR A 74 -1.36 -8.77 -7.15
CA THR A 74 -2.55 -9.27 -6.45
C THR A 74 -3.77 -8.46 -6.89
N GLU A 75 -4.95 -8.78 -6.38
CA GLU A 75 -6.18 -7.99 -6.58
C GLU A 75 -6.40 -6.97 -5.45
N ASP A 76 -5.50 -6.92 -4.46
CA ASP A 76 -5.64 -6.10 -3.27
C ASP A 76 -5.31 -4.64 -3.56
N GLN A 77 -5.99 -3.73 -2.86
CA GLN A 77 -5.81 -2.29 -3.02
C GLN A 77 -4.86 -1.75 -1.95
N LEU A 78 -3.58 -2.16 -2.04
CA LEU A 78 -2.56 -1.94 -1.01
C LEU A 78 -2.44 -0.49 -0.51
N ASP A 79 -2.67 0.50 -1.37
CA ASP A 79 -2.61 1.91 -0.96
C ASP A 79 -3.82 2.35 -0.12
N ASP A 80 -4.98 1.72 -0.29
CA ASP A 80 -6.13 1.89 0.59
C ASP A 80 -5.90 1.14 1.91
N ASP A 81 -5.36 -0.09 1.87
CA ASP A 81 -5.06 -0.86 3.09
C ASP A 81 -4.04 -0.14 3.99
N LEU A 82 -3.00 0.47 3.40
CA LEU A 82 -2.03 1.28 4.13
C LEU A 82 -2.65 2.55 4.73
N VAL A 83 -3.62 3.15 4.04
CA VAL A 83 -4.39 4.29 4.55
C VAL A 83 -5.24 3.89 5.75
N ASP A 84 -5.91 2.75 5.69
CA ASP A 84 -6.70 2.20 6.80
C ASP A 84 -5.83 1.88 8.03
N LEU A 85 -4.54 1.59 7.83
CA LEU A 85 -3.54 1.45 8.90
C LEU A 85 -3.05 2.80 9.48
N GLY A 86 -3.53 3.93 8.96
CA GLY A 86 -3.25 5.27 9.44
C GLY A 86 -2.11 5.99 8.73
N ILE A 87 -1.67 5.51 7.57
CA ILE A 87 -0.65 6.19 6.76
C ILE A 87 -1.32 7.25 5.87
N PRO A 88 -0.91 8.53 5.93
CA PRO A 88 -1.46 9.55 5.06
C PRO A 88 -1.29 9.19 3.57
N ARG A 89 -2.33 9.38 2.78
CA ARG A 89 -2.32 9.03 1.36
C ARG A 89 -1.25 9.77 0.56
N GLU A 90 -0.91 10.99 0.95
CA GLU A 90 0.19 11.77 0.36
C GLU A 90 1.58 11.17 0.58
N ASN A 91 1.71 10.27 1.57
CA ASN A 91 2.95 9.55 1.84
C ASN A 91 3.01 8.19 1.11
N ILE A 92 2.04 7.88 0.24
CA ILE A 92 2.02 6.63 -0.53
C ILE A 92 2.14 6.95 -2.03
N CYS A 93 3.17 6.38 -2.64
CA CYS A 93 3.46 6.49 -4.07
C CYS A 93 3.20 5.16 -4.77
N LEU A 94 2.47 5.20 -5.89
CA LEU A 94 2.25 4.05 -6.77
C LEU A 94 3.44 3.90 -7.73
N GLY A 95 4.58 3.44 -7.20
CA GLY A 95 5.83 3.25 -7.95
C GLY A 95 5.73 2.29 -9.14
N LEU A 96 4.74 1.40 -9.12
CA LEU A 96 4.41 0.48 -10.23
C LEU A 96 3.88 1.19 -11.49
N LEU A 97 3.47 2.46 -11.39
CA LEU A 97 2.98 3.26 -12.50
C LEU A 97 4.11 4.10 -13.13
N PRO A 98 4.05 4.39 -14.44
CA PRO A 98 4.93 5.39 -15.05
C PRO A 98 4.80 6.78 -14.38
N PRO A 99 5.88 7.58 -14.29
CA PRO A 99 5.86 8.86 -13.57
C PRO A 99 4.76 9.83 -13.99
N ASP A 100 4.47 9.93 -15.29
CA ASP A 100 3.40 10.78 -15.84
C ASP A 100 2.00 10.30 -15.38
N VAL A 101 1.82 8.99 -15.25
CA VAL A 101 0.58 8.40 -14.73
C VAL A 101 0.47 8.60 -13.22
N GLN A 102 1.58 8.53 -12.48
CA GLN A 102 1.60 8.84 -11.04
C GLN A 102 1.13 10.28 -10.80
N GLU A 103 1.68 11.25 -11.54
CA GLU A 103 1.27 12.65 -11.47
C GLU A 103 -0.23 12.82 -11.75
N TYR A 104 -0.74 12.16 -12.80
CA TYR A 104 -2.16 12.18 -13.13
C TYR A 104 -3.03 11.64 -11.99
N VAL A 105 -2.66 10.52 -11.37
CA VAL A 105 -3.39 9.94 -10.22
C VAL A 105 -3.39 10.91 -9.04
N VAL A 106 -2.25 11.57 -8.75
CA VAL A 106 -2.16 12.57 -7.67
C VAL A 106 -3.09 13.76 -7.94
N GLN A 107 -3.15 14.27 -9.18
CA GLN A 107 -4.06 15.38 -9.52
C GLN A 107 -5.53 14.97 -9.38
N GLN A 108 -5.90 13.80 -9.93
CA GLN A 108 -7.25 13.26 -9.78
C GLN A 108 -7.68 13.11 -8.31
N ARG A 109 -6.77 12.62 -7.45
CA ARG A 109 -7.03 12.51 -6.00
C ARG A 109 -7.31 13.88 -5.37
N ARG A 110 -6.49 14.89 -5.70
CA ARG A 110 -6.66 16.26 -5.20
C ARG A 110 -7.97 16.88 -5.65
N GLU A 111 -8.31 16.75 -6.93
CA GLU A 111 -9.56 17.28 -7.50
C GLU A 111 -10.79 16.62 -6.86
N ARG A 112 -10.75 15.30 -6.64
CA ARG A 112 -11.82 14.57 -5.95
C ARG A 112 -11.99 15.04 -4.51
N GLN A 113 -10.90 15.24 -3.78
CA GLN A 113 -10.93 15.70 -2.39
C GLN A 113 -11.50 17.12 -2.28
N GLN A 114 -11.08 18.04 -3.15
CA GLN A 114 -11.63 19.41 -3.21
C GLN A 114 -13.12 19.41 -3.56
N SER A 115 -13.51 18.58 -4.53
CA SER A 115 -14.91 18.42 -4.92
C SER A 115 -15.77 17.94 -3.75
N LEU A 116 -15.34 16.90 -3.03
CA LEU A 116 -16.04 16.41 -1.83
C LEU A 116 -16.15 17.49 -0.75
N GLN A 117 -15.06 18.21 -0.45
CA GLN A 117 -15.07 19.29 0.56
C GLN A 117 -16.06 20.41 0.20
N SER A 118 -16.16 20.79 -1.07
CA SER A 118 -17.10 21.82 -1.54
C SER A 118 -18.57 21.39 -1.46
N ILE A 119 -18.86 20.09 -1.66
CA ILE A 119 -20.23 19.53 -1.50
C ILE A 119 -20.67 19.65 -0.04
N PHE A 120 -19.82 19.28 0.91
CA PHE A 120 -20.15 19.34 2.34
C PHE A 120 -20.17 20.78 2.89
N HIS A 121 -19.42 21.71 2.30
CA HIS A 121 -19.48 23.13 2.68
C HIS A 121 -20.81 23.81 2.27
N ASN A 122 -21.50 23.30 1.23
CA ASN A 122 -22.73 23.88 0.70
C ASN A 122 -24.02 23.23 1.22
N GLN A 123 -23.95 22.31 2.19
CA GLN A 123 -25.14 21.75 2.87
C GLN A 123 -25.24 22.26 4.32
N PRO A 124 -26.08 23.28 4.60
CA PRO A 124 -26.34 23.70 5.97
C PRO A 124 -27.29 22.71 6.64
N GLY A 125 -26.78 21.74 7.42
CA GLY A 125 -27.63 20.93 8.29
C GLY A 125 -27.07 19.62 8.85
N GLU A 126 -26.12 18.96 8.19
CA GLU A 126 -25.67 17.62 8.59
C GLU A 126 -24.20 17.60 9.01
N GLN A 127 -23.85 18.41 10.00
CA GLN A 127 -22.62 18.17 10.76
C GLN A 127 -22.89 17.08 11.79
N ARG A 128 -22.60 15.82 11.43
CA ARG A 128 -22.07 14.73 12.29
C ARG A 128 -22.21 13.40 11.54
N GLN A 129 -21.13 12.91 10.93
CA GLN A 129 -20.64 11.52 11.04
C GLN A 129 -19.69 11.06 9.92
N ALA A 130 -19.47 11.82 8.83
CA ALA A 130 -18.69 11.31 7.70
C ALA A 130 -17.18 11.70 7.71
N THR A 131 -16.45 11.46 8.80
CA THR A 131 -14.98 11.74 8.83
C THR A 131 -14.11 10.48 8.93
N LEU A 132 -14.66 9.26 8.85
CA LEU A 132 -13.88 8.03 9.04
C LEU A 132 -13.88 7.06 7.86
N GLN A 133 -14.18 7.50 6.63
CA GLN A 133 -14.23 6.57 5.49
C GLN A 133 -13.35 6.94 4.29
N TYR A 134 -12.58 8.02 4.38
CA TYR A 134 -11.70 8.46 3.28
C TYR A 134 -10.44 9.21 3.77
N ALA A 135 -10.01 8.98 5.01
CA ALA A 135 -8.76 9.54 5.53
C ALA A 135 -7.70 8.45 5.51
#